data_AF-X0U9W5-F1
#
_entry.id   AF-X0U9W5-F1
#
_cell.length_a   1.000
_cell.length_b   1.000
_cell.length_c   1.000
_cell.angle_alpha   90.00
_cell.angle_beta   90.00
_cell.angle_gamma   90.00
#
_symmetry.space_group_name_H-M   'P 1'
#
loop_
_entity.id
_entity.type
_entity.pdbx_description
1 polymer ?
#
loop_
_entity_poly.entity_id
_entity_poly.type
_entity_poly.pdbx_seq_one_letter_code
_entity_poly.pdbx_strand_id
1 'polypeptide(L)'
;MLKDQYQYLDRYAGDLSKMDVLEREAYIRNRSQLYANASNEAFERGRSAAAQSLGMDEVNWNRTPAEHCQTCNDREAMGPQPTGPRGGFPAPEGEAWPADGSTICRTNCKCFLSYSNSETGTVWEA
;
A
#
# COMPACT_ATOMS: atom_id res chain seq x y z
N MET A 1 -6.73 -8.62 -12.04
CA MET A 1 -6.08 -8.33 -10.74
C MET A 1 -6.50 -9.24 -9.58
N LEU A 2 -7.77 -9.68 -9.41
CA LEU A 2 -8.09 -10.78 -8.47
C LEU A 2 -8.18 -12.15 -9.17
N LYS A 3 -8.80 -12.19 -10.36
CA LYS A 3 -8.97 -13.39 -11.18
C LYS A 3 -7.63 -14.06 -11.55
N ASP A 4 -6.62 -13.25 -11.84
CA ASP A 4 -5.27 -13.72 -12.20
C ASP A 4 -4.50 -14.30 -11.00
N GLN A 5 -4.97 -14.08 -9.77
CA GLN A 5 -4.36 -14.64 -8.57
C GLN A 5 -4.88 -16.06 -8.27
N TYR A 6 -6.10 -16.40 -8.71
CA TYR A 6 -6.69 -17.73 -8.51
C TYR A 6 -5.92 -18.85 -9.21
N GLN A 7 -5.26 -18.57 -10.34
CA GLN A 7 -4.45 -19.60 -11.02
C GLN A 7 -3.26 -20.09 -10.18
N TYR A 8 -2.83 -19.30 -9.20
CA TYR A 8 -1.73 -19.68 -8.30
C TYR A 8 -2.22 -20.46 -7.06
N LEU A 9 -3.54 -20.61 -6.88
CA LEU A 9 -4.14 -21.24 -5.71
C LEU A 9 -3.95 -22.77 -5.73
N ASP A 10 -4.06 -23.38 -6.91
CA ASP A 10 -3.82 -24.83 -7.08
C ASP A 10 -2.35 -25.19 -6.85
N ARG A 11 -1.43 -24.36 -7.36
CA ARG A 11 0.02 -24.53 -7.11
C ARG A 11 0.33 -24.35 -5.61
N TYR A 12 -0.28 -23.36 -4.98
CA TYR A 12 -0.15 -23.12 -3.54
C TYR A 12 -0.63 -24.31 -2.71
N ALA A 13 -1.80 -24.89 -3.02
CA ALA A 13 -2.32 -26.08 -2.34
C ALA A 13 -1.38 -27.29 -2.53
N GLY A 14 -0.82 -27.46 -3.72
CA GLY A 14 0.17 -28.49 -4.01
C GLY A 14 1.46 -28.34 -3.19
N ASP A 15 1.96 -27.12 -3.04
CA ASP A 15 3.19 -26.84 -2.27
C ASP A 15 3.00 -27.10 -0.77
N LEU A 16 1.84 -26.74 -0.21
CA LEU A 16 1.52 -26.99 1.21
C LEU A 16 1.57 -28.48 1.58
N SER A 17 1.16 -29.37 0.66
CA SER A 17 1.12 -30.82 0.89
C SER A 17 2.51 -31.45 1.02
N LYS A 18 3.55 -30.76 0.55
CA LYS A 18 4.94 -31.25 0.50
C LYS A 18 5.83 -30.71 1.61
N MET A 19 5.36 -29.71 2.35
CA MET A 19 6.11 -29.04 3.42
C MET A 19 5.85 -29.69 4.79
N ASP A 20 6.83 -29.62 5.67
CA ASP A 20 6.63 -29.95 7.08
C ASP A 20 5.71 -28.92 7.78
N VAL A 21 5.32 -29.20 9.02
CA VAL A 21 4.35 -28.35 9.75
C VAL A 21 4.87 -26.92 9.99
N LEU A 22 6.15 -26.75 10.33
CA LEU A 22 6.74 -25.45 10.64
C LEU A 22 6.95 -24.62 9.37
N GLU A 23 7.42 -25.26 8.30
CA GLU A 23 7.56 -24.66 6.96
C GLU A 23 6.19 -24.21 6.43
N ARG A 24 5.17 -25.05 6.61
CA ARG A 24 3.80 -24.77 6.17
C ARG A 24 3.19 -23.58 6.90
N GLU A 25 3.35 -23.47 8.21
CA GLU A 25 2.85 -22.31 8.98
C GLU A 25 3.50 -21.00 8.54
N ALA A 26 4.84 -21.00 8.40
CA ALA A 26 5.57 -19.83 7.93
C ALA A 26 5.14 -19.42 6.50
N TYR A 27 4.97 -20.42 5.62
CA TYR A 27 4.54 -20.19 4.24
C TYR A 27 3.11 -19.64 4.14
N ILE A 28 2.17 -20.18 4.93
CA ILE A 28 0.80 -19.65 5.02
C ILE A 28 0.82 -18.20 5.52
N ARG A 29 1.54 -17.92 6.61
CA ARG A 29 1.64 -16.57 7.17
C ARG A 29 2.17 -15.55 6.15
N ASN A 30 3.27 -15.88 5.49
CA ASN A 30 3.89 -15.00 4.50
C ASN A 30 2.96 -14.72 3.32
N ARG A 31 2.22 -15.73 2.85
CA ARG A 31 1.32 -15.56 1.71
C ARG A 31 0.05 -14.80 2.08
N SER A 32 -0.50 -15.04 3.27
CA SER A 32 -1.60 -14.24 3.81
C SER A 32 -1.21 -12.77 3.93
N GLN A 33 0.02 -12.49 4.37
CA GLN A 33 0.54 -11.13 4.42
C GLN A 33 0.62 -10.48 3.04
N LEU A 34 1.08 -11.22 2.03
CA LEU A 34 1.19 -10.73 0.66
C LEU A 34 -0.19 -10.32 0.10
N TYR A 35 -1.22 -11.14 0.30
CA TYR A 35 -2.57 -10.80 -0.18
C TYR A 35 -3.18 -9.61 0.57
N ALA A 36 -2.94 -9.50 1.88
CA ALA A 36 -3.37 -8.34 2.66
C ALA A 36 -2.70 -7.06 2.14
N ASN A 37 -1.38 -7.09 1.92
CA ASN A 37 -0.63 -5.96 1.37
C ASN A 37 -1.12 -5.57 -0.04
N ALA A 38 -1.30 -6.55 -0.94
CA ALA A 38 -1.80 -6.30 -2.28
C ALA A 38 -3.22 -5.69 -2.30
N SER A 39 -4.06 -6.07 -1.34
CA SER A 39 -5.42 -5.50 -1.21
C SER A 39 -5.36 -4.04 -0.77
N ASN A 40 -4.49 -3.71 0.19
CA ASN A 40 -4.28 -2.33 0.64
C ASN A 40 -3.68 -1.46 -0.46
N GLU A 41 -2.66 -1.95 -1.17
CA GLU A 41 -2.08 -1.24 -2.31
C GLU A 41 -3.14 -0.95 -3.38
N ALA A 42 -3.96 -1.94 -3.74
CA ALA A 42 -5.01 -1.77 -4.73
C ALA A 42 -6.04 -0.71 -4.31
N PHE A 43 -6.42 -0.71 -3.03
CA PHE A 43 -7.31 0.30 -2.45
C PHE A 43 -6.70 1.71 -2.54
N GLU A 44 -5.45 1.88 -2.09
CA GLU A 44 -4.77 3.17 -2.12
C GLU A 44 -4.58 3.69 -3.55
N ARG A 45 -4.20 2.83 -4.51
CA ARG A 45 -4.12 3.20 -5.93
C ARG A 45 -5.47 3.65 -6.49
N GLY A 46 -6.55 2.96 -6.13
CA GLY A 46 -7.91 3.36 -6.50
C GLY A 46 -8.28 4.73 -5.96
N ARG A 47 -7.93 5.00 -4.69
CA ARG A 47 -8.11 6.32 -4.06
C ARG A 47 -7.29 7.41 -4.75
N SER A 48 -6.01 7.15 -5.06
CA SER A 48 -5.15 8.09 -5.78
C SER A 48 -5.76 8.51 -7.11
N ALA A 49 -6.22 7.53 -7.90
CA ALA A 49 -6.83 7.79 -9.20
C ALA A 49 -8.12 8.64 -9.06
N ALA A 50 -8.93 8.36 -8.04
CA ALA A 50 -10.12 9.16 -7.74
C ALA A 50 -9.75 10.59 -7.33
N ALA A 51 -8.79 10.77 -6.43
CA ALA A 51 -8.31 12.08 -5.99
C ALA A 51 -7.80 12.94 -7.16
N GLN A 52 -7.00 12.34 -8.05
CA GLN A 52 -6.54 13.04 -9.27
C GLN A 52 -7.70 13.47 -10.17
N SER A 53 -8.73 12.63 -10.33
CA SER A 53 -9.91 12.98 -11.13
C SER A 53 -10.71 14.17 -10.55
N LEU A 54 -10.53 14.44 -9.25
CA LEU A 54 -11.11 15.59 -8.55
C LEU A 54 -10.20 16.82 -8.55
N GLY A 55 -9.04 16.75 -9.22
CA GLY A 55 -8.07 17.85 -9.29
C GLY A 55 -7.24 18.03 -8.01
N MET A 56 -7.12 17.01 -7.17
CA MET A 56 -6.19 17.04 -6.04
C MET A 56 -4.77 16.85 -6.58
N ASP A 57 -3.89 17.81 -6.29
CA ASP A 57 -2.53 17.90 -6.82
C ASP A 57 -1.45 17.72 -5.75
N GLU A 58 -1.83 17.68 -4.47
CA GLU A 58 -0.96 17.36 -3.34
C GLU A 58 -1.37 16.03 -2.68
N VAL A 59 -0.37 15.32 -2.17
CA VAL A 59 -0.50 14.05 -1.46
C VAL A 59 0.32 14.09 -0.17
N ASN A 60 -0.27 13.62 0.92
CA ASN A 60 0.40 13.50 2.20
C ASN A 60 0.44 12.04 2.64
N TRP A 61 1.57 11.61 3.22
CA TRP A 61 1.72 10.29 3.81
C TRP A 61 1.36 10.36 5.29
N ASN A 62 0.27 9.71 5.70
CA ASN A 62 -0.24 9.83 7.07
C ASN A 62 -0.05 8.53 7.86
N ARG A 63 0.20 8.68 9.17
CA ARG A 63 0.23 7.57 10.13
C ARG A 63 -0.96 7.64 11.09
N THR A 64 -1.48 6.48 11.47
CA THR A 64 -2.40 6.35 12.61
C THR A 64 -1.64 6.08 13.91
N PRO A 65 -2.30 6.01 15.08
CA PRO A 65 -1.71 5.48 16.32
C PRO A 65 -1.45 3.94 16.26
N ALA A 66 -0.50 3.52 15.44
CA ALA A 66 -0.08 2.12 15.25
C ALA A 66 1.46 2.03 15.14
N GLU A 67 2.00 0.80 15.11
CA GLU A 67 3.44 0.62 14.83
C GLU A 67 3.71 0.88 13.36
N HIS A 68 4.72 1.71 13.07
CA HIS A 68 5.10 2.08 11.71
C HIS A 68 6.56 1.76 11.42
N CYS A 69 6.82 1.34 10.19
CA CYS A 69 8.19 1.17 9.72
C CYS A 69 8.88 2.52 9.53
N GLN A 70 10.22 2.52 9.49
CA GLN A 70 10.99 3.75 9.35
C GLN A 70 10.64 4.50 8.05
N THR A 71 10.41 3.80 6.94
CA THR A 71 9.99 4.41 5.66
C THR A 71 8.70 5.22 5.80
N CYS A 72 7.73 4.76 6.59
CA CYS A 72 6.49 5.50 6.83
C CYS A 72 6.72 6.74 7.70
N ASN A 73 7.63 6.65 8.68
CA ASN A 73 8.01 7.80 9.50
C ASN A 73 8.71 8.86 8.65
N ASP A 74 9.63 8.44 7.78
CA ASP A 74 10.40 9.33 6.93
C ASP A 74 9.49 10.03 5.90
N ARG A 75 8.53 9.30 5.31
CA ARG A 75 7.59 9.87 4.35
C ARG A 75 6.57 10.81 4.98
N GLU A 76 6.06 10.50 6.17
CA GLU A 76 5.19 11.46 6.89
C GLU A 76 5.95 12.74 7.23
N ALA A 77 7.24 12.64 7.61
CA ALA A 77 8.06 13.80 7.94
C ALA A 77 8.31 14.74 6.74
N MET A 78 8.12 14.27 5.50
CA MET A 78 8.18 15.12 4.30
C MET A 78 6.96 16.04 4.18
N GLY A 79 5.86 15.75 4.87
CA GLY A 79 4.60 16.49 4.75
C GLY A 79 3.97 16.38 3.35
N PRO A 80 3.05 17.31 3.01
CA PRO A 80 2.43 17.35 1.69
C PRO A 80 3.48 17.47 0.57
N GLN A 81 3.31 16.67 -0.46
CA GLN A 81 4.15 16.64 -1.65
C GLN A 81 3.29 16.75 -2.91
N PRO A 82 3.83 17.26 -4.03
CA PRO A 82 3.14 17.17 -5.30
C PRO A 82 2.83 15.71 -5.65
N THR A 83 1.59 15.45 -6.06
CA THR A 83 1.18 14.15 -6.56
C THR A 83 2.00 13.75 -7.78
N GLY A 84 2.41 12.48 -7.83
CA GLY A 84 3.00 11.94 -9.05
C GLY A 84 1.96 11.79 -10.18
N PRO A 85 2.40 11.42 -11.40
CA PRO A 85 1.52 11.26 -12.57
C PRO A 85 0.34 10.28 -12.37
N ARG A 86 0.45 9.30 -11.48
CA ARG A 86 -0.60 8.33 -11.12
C ARG A 86 -1.21 8.59 -9.74
N GLY A 87 -0.91 9.74 -9.13
CA GLY A 87 -1.44 10.17 -7.83
C GLY A 87 -0.74 9.50 -6.65
N GLY A 88 0.43 8.89 -6.87
CA GLY A 88 1.20 8.30 -5.78
C GLY A 88 2.06 9.34 -5.06
N PHE A 89 2.57 8.95 -3.89
CA PHE A 89 3.53 9.75 -3.14
C PHE A 89 4.91 9.67 -3.83
N PRO A 90 5.65 10.78 -3.99
CA PRO A 90 6.94 10.74 -4.68
C PRO A 90 7.97 9.89 -3.92
N ALA A 91 8.71 9.06 -4.66
CA ALA A 91 9.73 8.18 -4.12
C ALA A 91 10.93 8.07 -5.10
N PRO A 92 12.12 7.62 -4.65
CA PRO A 92 13.30 7.52 -5.51
C PRO A 92 13.10 6.67 -6.78
N GLU A 93 12.29 5.62 -6.69
CA GLU A 93 11.96 4.68 -7.78
C GLU A 93 10.73 5.14 -8.60
N GLY A 94 10.23 6.36 -8.37
CA GLY A 94 9.04 6.92 -9.02
C GLY A 94 7.96 7.32 -8.02
N GLU A 95 6.95 6.49 -7.86
CA GLU A 95 5.82 6.75 -6.97
C GLU A 95 5.59 5.57 -6.04
N ALA A 96 5.11 5.86 -4.84
CA ALA A 96 4.87 4.88 -3.82
C ALA A 96 3.45 4.98 -3.23
N TRP A 97 2.94 3.81 -2.84
CA TRP A 97 1.69 3.63 -2.13
C TRP A 97 1.93 2.80 -0.87
N PRO A 98 1.13 2.99 0.19
CA PRO A 98 1.15 2.07 1.32
C PRO A 98 1.04 0.61 0.88
N ALA A 99 1.92 -0.23 1.43
CA ALA A 99 1.97 -1.67 1.18
C ALA A 99 2.30 -2.14 -0.26
N ASP A 100 2.80 -1.26 -1.12
CA ASP A 100 3.20 -1.56 -2.50
C ASP A 100 4.54 -2.31 -2.65
N GLY A 101 5.17 -2.67 -1.54
CA GLY A 101 6.48 -3.31 -1.49
C GLY A 101 7.68 -2.34 -1.45
N SER A 102 7.49 -1.04 -1.71
CA SER A 102 8.51 0.01 -1.49
C SER A 102 8.68 0.37 -0.01
N THR A 103 7.69 0.01 0.81
CA THR A 103 7.71 0.13 2.26
C THR A 103 7.86 -1.25 2.90
N ILE A 104 8.65 -1.35 3.97
CA ILE A 104 8.67 -2.54 4.84
C ILE A 104 7.48 -2.46 5.83
N CYS A 105 6.29 -2.18 5.29
CA CYS A 105 5.07 -2.13 6.08
C CYS A 105 4.78 -3.52 6.63
N ARG A 106 4.79 -3.63 7.96
CA ARG A 106 4.31 -4.80 8.68
C ARG A 106 2.78 -4.81 8.64
N THR A 107 2.18 -5.93 9.04
CA THR A 107 0.73 -6.14 9.07
C THR A 107 -0.05 -5.07 9.82
N ASN A 108 0.57 -4.44 10.83
CA ASN A 108 -0.05 -3.39 11.64
C ASN A 108 0.33 -1.96 11.21
N CYS A 109 1.08 -1.79 10.12
CA CYS A 109 1.43 -0.47 9.60
C CYS A 109 0.22 0.10 8.86
N LYS A 110 -0.59 0.87 9.58
CA LYS A 110 -1.85 1.46 9.12
C LYS A 110 -1.63 2.86 8.53
N CYS A 111 -0.61 3.01 7.69
CA CYS A 111 -0.37 4.26 6.97
C CYS A 111 -1.30 4.37 5.75
N PHE A 112 -1.65 5.59 5.37
CA PHE A 112 -2.55 5.88 4.25
C PHE A 112 -2.19 7.21 3.58
N LEU A 113 -2.69 7.44 2.37
CA LEU A 113 -2.51 8.70 1.67
C LEU A 113 -3.74 9.60 1.83
N SER A 114 -3.53 10.88 2.14
CA SER A 114 -4.55 11.92 2.00
C SER A 114 -4.16 12.87 0.88
N TYR A 115 -5.14 13.59 0.33
CA TYR A 115 -4.93 14.43 -0.84
C TYR A 115 -5.51 15.82 -0.61
N SER A 116 -4.85 16.82 -1.16
CA SER A 116 -5.34 18.19 -1.14
C SER A 116 -5.20 18.86 -2.50
N ASN A 117 -5.98 19.91 -2.72
CA ASN A 117 -5.83 20.81 -3.84
C ASN A 117 -5.11 22.08 -3.35
N SER A 118 -3.92 22.34 -3.89
CA SER A 118 -3.03 23.42 -3.46
C SER A 118 -3.61 24.82 -3.71
N GLU A 119 -4.49 24.97 -4.70
CA GLU A 119 -5.11 26.26 -5.04
C GLU A 119 -6.29 26.62 -4.13
N THR A 120 -7.11 25.62 -3.77
CA THR A 120 -8.36 25.82 -3.02
C THR A 120 -8.22 25.50 -1.53
N GLY A 121 -7.16 24.77 -1.15
CA GLY A 121 -6.98 24.21 0.19
C GLY A 121 -7.97 23.09 0.54
N THR A 122 -8.73 22.60 -0.45
CA THR A 122 -9.69 21.51 -0.23
C THR A 122 -8.92 20.23 0.09
N VAL A 123 -9.29 19.57 1.18
CA VAL A 123 -8.72 18.27 1.58
C VAL A 123 -9.73 17.18 1.27
N TRP A 124 -9.26 16.11 0.64
CA TRP A 124 -10.03 14.89 0.40
C TRP A 124 -9.52 13.77 1.31
N GLU A 125 -10.36 13.45 2.30
CA GLU A 125 -10.24 12.27 3.14
C GLU A 125 -11.37 11.32 2.74
N ALA A 126 -11.00 10.13 2.28
CA ALA A 126 -11.91 9.03 1.96
C ALA A 126 -11.87 7.96 3.04
#